data_AF-A0A562KF21-F1
#
_entry.id   AF-A0A562KF21-F1
#
_cell.length_a   1.000
_cell.length_b   1.000
_cell.length_c   1.000
_cell.angle_alpha   90.00
_cell.angle_beta   90.00
_cell.angle_gamma   90.00
#
_symmetry.space_group_name_H-M   'P 1'
#
loop_
_entity.id
_entity.type
_entity.pdbx_description
1 polymer ?
#
loop_
_entity_poly.entity_id
_entity_poly.type
_entity_poly.pdbx_seq_one_letter_code
_entity_poly.pdbx_strand_id
1 'polypeptide(L)'
;MKKITFLFYFLATFYSSAQGYSTGTISLNNTAGVAMTAKIDVNTLVTLTLTGPSNRWFALGFGASSMTAGTDVVVCHANTVALPSFDRYLTGFSAPVSDPSQHWTITSNTVSGTVRTIIATRALSTGDTNDYTFSSNPNPISLIWAYGSTANSYTLSYHGGRGVTSANFTLGNNDFVLSEFMMYPNPAKAYVTIDLSDLTSNATVLIYDYLGRLVKKESLNTTSSRIETSNLQKGTYIVKVDSDNGLASKILILD
;
A
#
# COMPACT_ATOMS: atom_id res chain seq x y z
N MET A 1 27.41 58.69 -14.87
CA MET A 1 27.44 57.22 -14.79
C MET A 1 26.58 56.78 -13.61
N LYS A 2 25.34 56.32 -13.84
CA LYS A 2 24.51 55.71 -12.78
C LYS A 2 24.34 54.24 -13.14
N LYS A 3 25.01 53.36 -12.39
CA LYS A 3 24.85 51.91 -12.53
C LYS A 3 23.55 51.52 -11.83
N ILE A 4 22.53 51.14 -12.59
CA ILE A 4 21.31 50.53 -12.06
C ILE A 4 21.58 49.03 -11.99
N THR A 5 21.80 48.53 -10.78
CA THR A 5 21.93 47.09 -10.54
C THR A 5 20.53 46.50 -10.40
N PHE A 6 20.09 45.76 -11.40
CA PHE A 6 18.86 44.96 -11.32
C PHE A 6 19.15 43.69 -10.51
N LEU A 7 18.57 43.57 -9.31
CA LEU A 7 18.63 42.37 -8.49
C LEU A 7 17.43 41.47 -8.83
N PHE A 8 17.67 40.40 -9.57
CA PHE A 8 16.66 39.36 -9.83
C PHE A 8 16.45 38.54 -8.54
N TYR A 9 15.29 38.72 -7.88
CA TYR A 9 14.83 37.79 -6.84
C TYR A 9 14.33 36.51 -7.52
N PHE A 10 15.13 35.45 -7.46
CA PHE A 10 14.71 34.11 -7.87
C PHE A 10 13.85 33.52 -6.74
N LEU A 11 12.52 33.60 -6.88
CA LEU A 11 11.59 32.98 -5.93
C LEU A 11 11.53 31.47 -6.24
N ALA A 12 12.39 30.69 -5.61
CA ALA A 12 12.33 29.23 -5.70
C ALA A 12 11.10 28.73 -4.93
N THR A 13 10.03 28.40 -5.64
CA THR A 13 8.89 27.67 -5.07
C THR A 13 9.35 26.24 -4.77
N PHE A 14 9.65 25.94 -3.52
CA PHE A 14 9.84 24.57 -3.06
C PHE A 14 8.47 23.89 -3.04
N TYR A 15 8.21 23.01 -4.01
CA TYR A 15 7.14 22.03 -3.87
C TYR A 15 7.58 21.04 -2.79
N SER A 16 7.07 21.21 -1.57
CA SER A 16 7.22 20.20 -0.52
C SER A 16 6.26 19.05 -0.83
N SER A 17 6.77 17.97 -1.41
CA SER A 17 6.04 16.71 -1.46
C SER A 17 5.84 16.24 -0.02
N ALA A 18 4.59 16.03 0.41
CA ALA A 18 4.32 15.38 1.69
C ALA A 18 4.88 13.95 1.63
N GLN A 19 5.87 13.66 2.47
CA GLN A 19 6.46 12.33 2.55
C GLN A 19 5.49 11.42 3.28
N GLY A 20 4.99 10.40 2.57
CA GLY A 20 4.18 9.34 3.16
C GLY A 20 5.03 8.26 3.81
N TYR A 21 4.38 7.39 4.59
CA TYR A 21 4.98 6.20 5.15
C TYR A 21 3.98 5.05 5.19
N SER A 22 4.49 3.82 5.22
CA SER A 22 3.69 2.60 5.11
C SER A 22 4.15 1.55 6.10
N THR A 23 3.24 0.71 6.57
CA THR A 23 3.61 -0.50 7.30
C THR A 23 4.12 -1.63 6.40
N GLY A 24 3.90 -1.52 5.08
CA GLY A 24 3.82 -2.70 4.22
C GLY A 24 2.71 -3.65 4.70
N THR A 25 2.66 -4.85 4.15
CA THR A 25 1.68 -5.86 4.56
C THR A 25 2.13 -6.52 5.87
N ILE A 26 1.35 -6.33 6.93
CA ILE A 26 1.53 -6.99 8.23
C ILE A 26 0.70 -8.27 8.24
N SER A 27 1.36 -9.39 8.56
CA SER A 27 0.71 -10.66 8.87
C SER A 27 0.09 -10.60 10.27
N LEU A 28 -1.25 -10.68 10.36
CA LEU A 28 -1.97 -10.73 11.64
C LEU A 28 -2.20 -12.19 12.07
N ASN A 29 -2.65 -13.02 11.12
CA ASN A 29 -2.87 -14.45 11.30
C ASN A 29 -2.57 -15.22 10.01
N ASN A 30 -1.87 -16.34 10.11
CA ASN A 30 -1.46 -17.17 8.97
C ASN A 30 -2.18 -18.51 8.89
N THR A 31 -3.14 -18.79 9.78
CA THR A 31 -3.92 -20.03 9.74
C THR A 31 -4.83 -20.05 8.51
N ALA A 32 -4.70 -21.08 7.67
CA ALA A 32 -5.51 -21.24 6.47
C ALA A 32 -7.01 -21.18 6.78
N GLY A 33 -7.77 -20.49 5.92
CA GLY A 33 -9.22 -20.30 6.07
C GLY A 33 -9.64 -19.20 7.05
N VAL A 34 -8.72 -18.67 7.86
CA VAL A 34 -8.92 -17.53 8.78
C VAL A 34 -7.73 -16.57 8.75
N ALA A 35 -6.97 -16.57 7.66
CA ALA A 35 -5.82 -15.70 7.49
C ALA A 35 -6.26 -14.23 7.48
N MET A 36 -5.43 -13.37 8.05
CA MET A 36 -5.69 -11.93 8.15
C MET A 36 -4.40 -11.15 7.94
N THR A 37 -4.50 -10.05 7.20
CA THR A 37 -3.41 -9.08 7.03
C THR A 37 -3.93 -7.65 7.15
N ALA A 38 -3.06 -6.72 7.51
CA ALA A 38 -3.35 -5.29 7.44
C ALA A 38 -2.18 -4.55 6.80
N LYS A 39 -2.48 -3.52 6.02
CA LYS A 39 -1.52 -2.51 5.55
C LYS A 39 -2.09 -1.14 5.86
N ILE A 40 -1.29 -0.29 6.48
CA ILE A 40 -1.65 1.09 6.79
C ILE A 40 -0.67 1.99 6.04
N ASP A 41 -1.20 2.76 5.10
CA ASP A 41 -0.49 3.80 4.36
C ASP A 41 -0.92 5.15 4.89
N VAL A 42 0.03 6.02 5.23
CA VAL A 42 -0.25 7.36 5.75
C VAL A 42 0.42 8.40 4.87
N ASN A 43 -0.38 9.32 4.35
CA ASN A 43 0.07 10.53 3.65
C ASN A 43 -0.87 11.69 4.04
N THR A 44 -1.57 12.31 3.09
CA THR A 44 -2.63 13.28 3.37
C THR A 44 -3.86 12.63 4.00
N LEU A 45 -4.04 11.33 3.76
CA LEU A 45 -5.04 10.47 4.36
C LEU A 45 -4.37 9.20 4.88
N VAL A 46 -5.08 8.51 5.76
CA VAL A 46 -4.78 7.13 6.13
C VAL A 46 -5.56 6.23 5.19
N THR A 47 -4.87 5.29 4.56
CA THR A 47 -5.47 4.19 3.78
C THR A 47 -5.20 2.88 4.49
N LEU A 48 -6.25 2.20 4.90
CA LEU A 48 -6.20 0.85 5.45
C LEU A 48 -6.55 -0.14 4.34
N THR A 49 -5.69 -1.13 4.12
CA THR A 49 -6.04 -2.38 3.42
C THR A 49 -6.10 -3.50 4.45
N LEU A 50 -7.29 -4.01 4.72
CA LEU A 50 -7.54 -5.09 5.69
C LEU A 50 -8.04 -6.33 4.96
N THR A 51 -7.38 -7.46 5.18
CA THR A 51 -7.82 -8.76 4.67
C THR A 51 -8.23 -9.68 5.81
N GLY A 52 -9.22 -10.53 5.53
CA GLY A 52 -9.71 -11.50 6.50
C GLY A 52 -10.58 -12.59 5.86
N PRO A 53 -11.05 -13.56 6.67
CA PRO A 53 -11.92 -14.62 6.18
C PRO A 53 -13.25 -14.05 5.63
N SER A 54 -13.63 -14.48 4.42
CA SER A 54 -14.83 -14.00 3.73
C SER A 54 -16.16 -14.54 4.28
N ASN A 55 -16.11 -15.39 5.30
CA ASN A 55 -17.29 -16.08 5.83
C ASN A 55 -17.61 -15.77 7.29
N ARG A 56 -16.96 -14.79 7.91
CA ARG A 56 -17.19 -14.43 9.32
C ARG A 56 -16.76 -13.00 9.58
N TRP A 57 -17.16 -12.46 10.74
CA TRP A 57 -16.65 -11.16 11.13
C TRP A 57 -15.14 -11.20 11.41
N PHE A 58 -14.46 -10.10 11.13
CA PHE A 58 -13.09 -9.84 11.53
C PHE A 58 -12.90 -8.35 11.79
N ALA A 59 -11.95 -8.03 12.67
CA ALA A 59 -11.77 -6.69 13.20
C ALA A 59 -10.29 -6.36 13.39
N LEU A 60 -9.99 -5.07 13.33
CA LEU A 60 -8.69 -4.48 13.63
C LEU A 60 -8.90 -3.28 14.56
N GLY A 61 -8.19 -3.24 15.68
CA GLY A 61 -8.18 -2.10 16.59
C GLY A 61 -6.81 -1.42 16.65
N PHE A 62 -6.81 -0.11 16.85
CA PHE A 62 -5.63 0.74 16.74
C PHE A 62 -5.16 1.26 18.12
N GLY A 63 -3.85 1.30 18.33
CA GLY A 63 -3.24 1.92 19.51
C GLY A 63 -3.44 1.17 20.83
N ALA A 64 -3.76 -0.14 20.79
CA ALA A 64 -4.08 -0.91 21.98
C ALA A 64 -3.37 -2.27 22.01
N SER A 65 -3.15 -2.80 23.23
CA SER A 65 -2.62 -4.14 23.49
C SER A 65 -3.66 -5.11 24.06
N SER A 66 -4.89 -4.66 24.26
CA SER A 66 -6.02 -5.44 24.75
C SER A 66 -7.33 -4.74 24.39
N MET A 67 -8.48 -5.31 24.77
CA MET A 67 -9.80 -4.69 24.60
C MET A 67 -10.04 -3.56 25.62
N THR A 68 -9.16 -2.57 25.60
CA THR A 68 -9.25 -1.38 26.45
C THR A 68 -10.42 -0.50 26.00
N ALA A 69 -11.11 0.15 26.94
CA ALA A 69 -12.17 1.10 26.60
C ALA A 69 -11.58 2.32 25.89
N GLY A 70 -12.27 2.83 24.88
CA GLY A 70 -11.82 3.93 24.02
C GLY A 70 -10.94 3.50 22.84
N THR A 71 -10.67 2.21 22.66
CA THR A 71 -9.94 1.73 21.48
C THR A 71 -10.81 1.86 20.23
N ASP A 72 -10.30 2.58 19.25
CA ASP A 72 -10.80 2.66 17.86
C ASP A 72 -10.67 1.30 17.16
N VAL A 73 -11.74 0.84 16.51
CA VAL A 73 -11.83 -0.46 15.86
C VAL A 73 -12.61 -0.37 14.54
N VAL A 74 -12.05 -0.95 13.49
CA VAL A 74 -12.80 -1.25 12.26
C VAL A 74 -13.29 -2.70 12.25
N VAL A 75 -14.51 -2.93 11.75
CA VAL A 75 -15.13 -4.27 11.76
C VAL A 75 -15.84 -4.61 10.44
N CYS A 76 -15.43 -5.71 9.83
CA CYS A 76 -16.24 -6.39 8.82
C CYS A 76 -17.37 -7.18 9.50
N HIS A 77 -18.58 -6.62 9.53
CA HIS A 77 -19.71 -7.13 10.33
C HIS A 77 -20.88 -7.65 9.48
N ALA A 78 -20.72 -7.79 8.16
CA ALA A 78 -21.74 -8.35 7.28
C ALA A 78 -21.14 -8.96 6.00
N ASN A 79 -21.89 -9.85 5.35
CA ASN A 79 -21.55 -10.38 4.04
C ASN A 79 -22.05 -9.50 2.89
N THR A 80 -21.78 -8.20 2.96
CA THR A 80 -22.23 -7.19 1.99
C THR A 80 -21.05 -6.34 1.52
N VAL A 81 -21.22 -5.63 0.40
CA VAL A 81 -20.23 -4.65 -0.07
C VAL A 81 -20.26 -3.41 0.84
N ALA A 82 -21.44 -2.89 1.14
CA ALA A 82 -21.63 -1.81 2.10
C ALA A 82 -21.50 -2.33 3.54
N LEU A 83 -20.79 -1.59 4.38
CA LEU A 83 -20.62 -1.87 5.81
C LEU A 83 -20.87 -0.56 6.59
N PRO A 84 -22.14 -0.19 6.84
CA PRO A 84 -22.48 1.13 7.39
C PRO A 84 -22.03 1.37 8.83
N SER A 85 -21.70 0.31 9.58
CA SER A 85 -21.11 0.36 10.92
C SER A 85 -19.69 -0.24 10.92
N PHE A 86 -18.90 0.13 9.91
CA PHE A 86 -17.51 -0.32 9.78
C PHE A 86 -16.64 0.32 10.85
N ASP A 87 -16.90 1.59 11.18
CA ASP A 87 -16.23 2.36 12.22
C ASP A 87 -16.88 2.10 13.58
N ARG A 88 -16.07 1.74 14.57
CA ARG A 88 -16.53 1.29 15.89
C ARG A 88 -15.51 1.65 16.96
N TYR A 89 -15.93 1.56 18.22
CA TYR A 89 -15.01 1.66 19.35
C TYR A 89 -15.33 0.64 20.44
N LEU A 90 -14.35 0.36 21.30
CA LEU A 90 -14.49 -0.54 22.44
C LEU A 90 -14.95 0.21 23.69
N THR A 91 -15.88 -0.40 24.43
CA THR A 91 -16.29 0.04 25.77
C THR A 91 -15.63 -0.78 26.88
N GLY A 92 -14.64 -1.61 26.54
CA GLY A 92 -13.99 -2.59 27.42
C GLY A 92 -14.03 -4.00 26.82
N PHE A 93 -14.05 -5.02 27.67
CA PHE A 93 -14.11 -6.44 27.28
C PHE A 93 -15.51 -6.87 26.81
N SER A 94 -16.02 -6.21 25.79
CA SER A 94 -17.33 -6.43 25.18
C SER A 94 -17.27 -6.26 23.67
N ALA A 95 -18.33 -6.64 22.96
CA ALA A 95 -18.40 -6.40 21.51
C ALA A 95 -18.25 -4.88 21.22
N PRO A 96 -17.49 -4.51 20.16
CA PRO A 96 -17.36 -3.12 19.75
C PRO A 96 -18.72 -2.53 19.35
N VAL A 97 -18.98 -1.31 19.82
CA VAL A 97 -20.21 -0.57 19.51
C VAL A 97 -20.00 0.29 18.27
N SER A 98 -21.06 0.49 17.47
CA SER A 98 -20.97 1.36 16.29
C SER A 98 -20.59 2.77 16.73
N ASP A 99 -19.62 3.37 16.04
CA ASP A 99 -19.34 4.78 16.25
C ASP A 99 -20.50 5.62 15.70
N PRO A 100 -21.05 6.60 16.46
CA PRO A 100 -22.02 7.55 15.93
C PRO A 100 -21.51 8.33 14.71
N SER A 101 -20.19 8.57 14.64
CA SER A 101 -19.51 9.24 13.53
C SER A 101 -18.72 8.23 12.72
N GLN A 102 -19.16 7.91 11.51
CA GLN A 102 -18.42 7.00 10.62
C GLN A 102 -17.41 7.80 9.79
N HIS A 103 -16.14 7.82 10.18
CA HIS A 103 -15.09 8.57 9.47
C HIS A 103 -14.40 7.74 8.38
N TRP A 104 -14.34 6.43 8.56
CA TRP A 104 -13.81 5.54 7.53
C TRP A 104 -14.74 5.47 6.30
N THR A 105 -14.22 5.89 5.15
CA THR A 105 -14.86 5.72 3.86
C THR A 105 -14.31 4.48 3.16
N ILE A 106 -15.15 3.47 2.94
CA ILE A 106 -14.76 2.25 2.19
C ILE A 106 -14.69 2.59 0.70
N THR A 107 -13.52 2.41 0.10
CA THR A 107 -13.27 2.63 -1.33
C THR A 107 -13.26 1.32 -2.13
N SER A 108 -13.01 0.17 -1.47
CA SER A 108 -13.13 -1.16 -2.08
C SER A 108 -13.50 -2.21 -1.03
N ASN A 109 -14.33 -3.17 -1.40
CA ASN A 109 -14.67 -4.33 -0.57
C ASN A 109 -14.99 -5.52 -1.48
N THR A 110 -14.02 -6.40 -1.68
CA THR A 110 -14.11 -7.52 -2.62
C THR A 110 -13.87 -8.85 -1.92
N VAL A 111 -14.37 -9.93 -2.52
CA VAL A 111 -14.14 -11.30 -2.06
C VAL A 111 -13.54 -12.11 -3.20
N SER A 112 -12.41 -12.76 -2.94
CA SER A 112 -11.80 -13.74 -3.83
C SER A 112 -11.59 -15.04 -3.07
N GLY A 113 -12.35 -16.08 -3.44
CA GLY A 113 -12.39 -17.33 -2.70
C GLY A 113 -12.75 -17.14 -1.23
N THR A 114 -11.85 -17.54 -0.34
CA THR A 114 -12.03 -17.48 1.12
C THR A 114 -11.55 -16.18 1.76
N VAL A 115 -11.04 -15.24 0.96
CA VAL A 115 -10.46 -13.98 1.44
C VAL A 115 -11.33 -12.80 1.03
N ARG A 116 -11.65 -11.95 2.00
CA ARG A 116 -12.23 -10.63 1.78
C ARG A 116 -11.14 -9.57 1.94
N THR A 117 -11.11 -8.61 1.03
CA THR A 117 -10.20 -7.46 1.06
C THR A 117 -11.02 -6.18 1.14
N ILE A 118 -10.81 -5.40 2.19
CA ILE A 118 -11.45 -4.09 2.41
C ILE A 118 -10.37 -3.01 2.33
N ILE A 119 -10.60 -2.00 1.51
CA ILE A 119 -9.79 -0.79 1.45
C ILE A 119 -10.66 0.37 1.91
N ALA A 120 -10.20 1.08 2.93
CA ALA A 120 -10.89 2.23 3.49
C ALA A 120 -9.92 3.39 3.72
N THR A 121 -10.44 4.61 3.68
CA THR A 121 -9.65 5.83 3.90
C THR A 121 -10.29 6.73 4.95
N ARG A 122 -9.47 7.44 5.72
CA ARG A 122 -9.92 8.53 6.62
C ARG A 122 -8.84 9.60 6.81
N ALA A 123 -9.20 10.73 7.40
CA ALA A 123 -8.24 11.73 7.84
C ALA A 123 -7.33 11.18 8.96
N LEU A 124 -6.10 11.70 9.07
CA LEU A 124 -5.14 11.30 10.12
C LEU A 124 -5.68 11.60 11.52
N SER A 125 -6.34 12.75 11.67
CA SER A 125 -7.08 13.15 12.86
C SER A 125 -8.46 13.61 12.43
N THR A 126 -9.49 13.03 13.03
CA THR A 126 -10.91 13.31 12.73
C THR A 126 -11.50 14.35 13.68
N GLY A 127 -10.85 14.56 14.83
CA GLY A 127 -11.40 15.34 15.94
C GLY A 127 -12.37 14.56 16.83
N ASP A 128 -12.63 13.28 16.54
CA ASP A 128 -13.43 12.40 17.38
C ASP A 128 -12.58 11.75 18.49
N THR A 129 -13.12 11.72 19.71
CA THR A 129 -12.46 11.09 20.85
C THR A 129 -12.39 9.57 20.78
N ASN A 130 -13.25 8.95 19.97
CA ASN A 130 -13.27 7.50 19.76
C ASN A 130 -12.27 7.04 18.69
N ASP A 131 -11.65 7.98 17.97
CA ASP A 131 -10.72 7.69 16.89
C ASP A 131 -9.26 7.74 17.33
N TYR A 132 -8.49 6.78 16.84
CA TYR A 132 -7.05 6.81 16.91
C TYR A 132 -6.51 7.92 15.98
N THR A 133 -5.83 8.91 16.55
CA THR A 133 -5.14 9.93 15.76
C THR A 133 -3.82 9.39 15.24
N PHE A 134 -3.71 9.24 13.92
CA PHE A 134 -2.45 8.94 13.26
C PHE A 134 -1.56 10.19 13.23
N SER A 135 -0.30 10.04 13.62
CA SER A 135 0.69 11.11 13.56
C SER A 135 1.03 11.45 12.10
N SER A 136 1.67 12.60 11.86
CA SER A 136 2.35 12.88 10.59
C SER A 136 3.77 12.32 10.58
N ASN A 137 4.26 11.82 11.72
CA ASN A 137 5.57 11.19 11.86
C ASN A 137 5.39 9.67 12.07
N PRO A 138 6.18 8.82 11.40
CA PRO A 138 6.09 7.38 11.55
C PRO A 138 6.48 6.96 12.95
N ASN A 139 5.49 6.51 13.74
CA ASN A 139 5.68 5.93 15.05
C ASN A 139 5.00 4.56 15.09
N PRO A 140 5.64 3.52 15.67
CA PRO A 140 5.00 2.23 15.77
C PRO A 140 3.65 2.31 16.50
N ILE A 141 2.66 1.58 15.99
CA ILE A 141 1.34 1.43 16.60
C ILE A 141 1.12 0.00 17.03
N SER A 142 0.60 -0.19 18.23
CA SER A 142 0.10 -1.50 18.63
C SER A 142 -1.26 -1.73 17.96
N LEU A 143 -1.43 -2.87 17.31
CA LEU A 143 -2.68 -3.30 16.70
C LEU A 143 -3.21 -4.53 17.44
N ILE A 144 -4.50 -4.52 17.75
CA ILE A 144 -5.22 -5.73 18.14
C ILE A 144 -6.02 -6.23 16.96
N TRP A 145 -6.18 -7.55 16.83
CA TRP A 145 -6.99 -8.14 15.78
C TRP A 145 -7.78 -9.32 16.32
N ALA A 146 -8.91 -9.61 15.68
CA ALA A 146 -9.72 -10.78 16.00
C ALA A 146 -10.61 -11.19 14.82
N TYR A 147 -11.08 -12.44 14.84
CA TYR A 147 -12.11 -12.95 13.95
C TYR A 147 -13.13 -13.82 14.70
N GLY A 148 -14.31 -14.01 14.10
CA GLY A 148 -15.42 -14.77 14.68
C GLY A 148 -15.15 -16.26 14.84
N SER A 149 -15.62 -16.85 15.94
CA SER A 149 -15.53 -18.31 16.16
C SER A 149 -16.39 -19.10 15.18
N THR A 150 -17.60 -18.63 14.92
CA THR A 150 -18.58 -19.30 14.06
C THR A 150 -18.38 -18.96 12.58
N ALA A 151 -18.21 -19.98 11.74
CA ALA A 151 -18.22 -19.82 10.29
C ALA A 151 -19.62 -19.44 9.79
N ASN A 152 -19.69 -18.72 8.68
CA ASN A 152 -20.92 -18.21 8.05
C ASN A 152 -21.76 -17.32 8.97
N SER A 153 -21.15 -16.69 9.97
CA SER A 153 -21.82 -15.76 10.89
C SER A 153 -21.00 -14.49 11.05
N TYR A 154 -21.70 -13.37 10.90
CA TYR A 154 -21.15 -12.03 11.10
C TYR A 154 -21.65 -11.37 12.38
N THR A 155 -22.47 -12.08 13.17
CA THR A 155 -22.89 -11.62 14.50
C THR A 155 -21.66 -11.54 15.40
N LEU A 156 -21.42 -10.37 15.98
CA LEU A 156 -20.32 -10.17 16.91
C LEU A 156 -20.53 -11.04 18.15
N SER A 157 -19.53 -11.87 18.43
CA SER A 157 -19.55 -12.87 19.48
C SER A 157 -18.11 -13.14 19.93
N TYR A 158 -17.91 -14.14 20.79
CA TYR A 158 -16.56 -14.47 21.27
C TYR A 158 -15.63 -14.88 20.11
N HIS A 159 -14.36 -14.47 20.22
CA HIS A 159 -13.38 -14.58 19.15
C HIS A 159 -12.99 -16.05 18.90
N GLY A 160 -12.88 -16.44 17.63
CA GLY A 160 -12.27 -17.71 17.21
C GLY A 160 -10.75 -17.68 17.23
N GLY A 161 -10.18 -16.49 17.08
CA GLY A 161 -8.76 -16.20 17.21
C GLY A 161 -8.58 -14.70 17.41
N ARG A 162 -7.52 -14.33 18.13
CA ARG A 162 -7.19 -12.94 18.45
C ARG A 162 -5.69 -12.80 18.67
N GLY A 163 -5.17 -11.59 18.53
CA GLY A 163 -3.78 -11.30 18.83
C GLY A 163 -3.50 -9.82 18.93
N VAL A 164 -2.24 -9.54 19.25
CA VAL A 164 -1.66 -8.21 19.30
C VAL A 164 -0.41 -8.25 18.41
N THR A 165 -0.19 -7.20 17.63
CA THR A 165 1.04 -7.03 16.85
C THR A 165 1.50 -5.58 16.90
N SER A 166 2.76 -5.34 16.57
CA SER A 166 3.29 -3.98 16.38
C SER A 166 3.34 -3.69 14.88
N ALA A 167 2.70 -2.60 14.47
CA ALA A 167 2.80 -2.03 13.14
C ALA A 167 3.94 -1.02 13.11
N ASN A 168 5.05 -1.41 12.48
CA ASN A 168 6.18 -0.52 12.25
C ASN A 168 6.02 0.14 10.88
N PHE A 169 6.40 1.41 10.77
CA PHE A 169 6.34 2.15 9.51
C PHE A 169 7.71 2.38 8.92
N THR A 170 7.79 2.34 7.60
CA THR A 170 8.94 2.77 6.82
C THR A 170 8.59 4.04 6.05
N LEU A 171 9.51 5.01 6.04
CA LEU A 171 9.37 6.19 5.19
C LEU A 171 9.66 5.79 3.74
N GLY A 172 8.79 6.21 2.83
CA GLY A 172 8.94 5.94 1.41
C GLY A 172 7.65 6.26 0.68
N ASN A 173 7.78 6.69 -0.56
CA ASN A 173 6.63 6.60 -1.46
C ASN A 173 6.25 5.13 -1.58
N ASN A 174 4.95 4.83 -1.61
CA ASN A 174 4.46 3.51 -1.98
C ASN A 174 4.87 3.22 -3.43
N ASP A 175 6.15 2.92 -3.66
CA ASP A 175 6.59 2.26 -4.86
C ASP A 175 5.97 0.87 -4.76
N PHE A 176 4.83 0.70 -5.45
CA PHE A 176 4.33 -0.63 -5.76
C PHE A 176 5.52 -1.37 -6.37
N VAL A 177 6.03 -2.38 -5.67
CA VAL A 177 7.13 -3.18 -6.19
C VAL A 177 6.50 -4.09 -7.23
N LEU A 178 6.81 -3.86 -8.51
CA LEU A 178 6.51 -4.84 -9.56
C LEU A 178 7.17 -6.16 -9.15
N SER A 179 6.42 -7.26 -9.12
CA SER A 179 7.04 -8.58 -9.03
C SER A 179 8.05 -8.73 -10.16
N GLU A 180 9.21 -9.28 -9.81
CA GLU A 180 10.43 -9.28 -10.59
C GLU A 180 10.21 -9.63 -12.08
N PHE A 181 10.50 -8.70 -13.00
CA PHE A 181 10.46 -8.97 -14.45
C PHE A 181 11.72 -9.69 -14.94
N MET A 182 11.63 -10.42 -16.05
CA MET A 182 12.77 -11.06 -16.69
C MET A 182 13.36 -10.16 -17.79
N MET A 183 14.69 -10.18 -17.91
CA MET A 183 15.42 -9.40 -18.90
C MET A 183 16.54 -10.23 -19.51
N TYR A 184 16.46 -10.50 -20.81
CA TYR A 184 17.43 -11.38 -21.50
C TYR A 184 17.56 -11.06 -23.00
N PRO A 185 18.70 -11.34 -23.65
CA PRO A 185 19.94 -11.76 -23.01
C PRO A 185 20.57 -10.60 -22.22
N ASN A 186 21.36 -10.94 -21.20
CA ASN A 186 22.21 -10.01 -20.49
C ASN A 186 23.55 -10.73 -20.19
N PRO A 187 24.67 -10.38 -20.83
CA PRO A 187 24.87 -9.22 -21.72
C PRO A 187 24.08 -9.29 -23.05
N ALA A 188 23.61 -8.14 -23.53
CA ALA A 188 22.91 -7.95 -24.80
C ALA A 188 23.83 -7.34 -25.86
N LYS A 189 23.64 -7.71 -27.13
CA LYS A 189 24.42 -7.17 -28.26
C LYS A 189 23.60 -6.20 -29.11
N ALA A 190 22.51 -6.70 -29.71
CA ALA A 190 21.67 -5.92 -30.61
C ALA A 190 20.30 -5.56 -30.01
N TYR A 191 19.80 -6.38 -29.09
CA TYR A 191 18.49 -6.23 -28.48
C TYR A 191 18.46 -6.87 -27.10
N VAL A 192 17.48 -6.45 -26.29
CA VAL A 192 17.09 -7.08 -25.04
C VAL A 192 15.58 -7.32 -25.04
N THR A 193 15.15 -8.48 -24.53
CA THR A 193 13.76 -8.80 -24.29
C THR A 193 13.42 -8.48 -22.84
N ILE A 194 12.32 -7.74 -22.66
CA ILE A 194 11.69 -7.49 -21.36
C ILE A 194 10.43 -8.35 -21.30
N ASP A 195 10.36 -9.22 -20.31
CA ASP A 195 9.25 -10.14 -20.10
C ASP A 195 8.67 -9.92 -18.71
N LEU A 196 7.40 -9.52 -18.68
CA LEU A 196 6.65 -9.11 -17.51
C LEU A 196 5.90 -10.28 -16.84
N SER A 197 6.06 -11.52 -17.29
CA SER A 197 5.54 -12.72 -16.60
C SER A 197 4.06 -12.59 -16.18
N ASP A 198 3.18 -12.18 -17.11
CA ASP A 198 1.72 -11.96 -16.96
C ASP A 198 1.27 -10.69 -16.18
N LEU A 199 2.18 -9.77 -15.84
CA LEU A 199 1.89 -8.60 -14.98
C LEU A 199 1.33 -7.37 -15.70
N THR A 200 0.31 -7.51 -16.55
CA THR A 200 -0.37 -6.50 -17.41
C THR A 200 0.26 -6.23 -18.77
N SER A 201 -0.58 -5.76 -19.70
CA SER A 201 -0.19 -5.40 -21.06
C SER A 201 0.41 -4.00 -21.18
N ASN A 202 0.23 -3.11 -20.19
CA ASN A 202 0.58 -1.69 -20.31
C ASN A 202 1.76 -1.35 -19.39
N ALA A 203 2.94 -1.14 -19.96
CA ALA A 203 4.12 -0.72 -19.21
C ALA A 203 4.96 0.26 -20.01
N THR A 204 5.75 1.09 -19.33
CA THR A 204 6.76 1.96 -19.93
C THR A 204 8.14 1.51 -19.47
N VAL A 205 9.01 1.20 -20.42
CA VAL A 205 10.42 0.91 -20.18
C VAL A 205 11.24 2.17 -20.40
N LEU A 206 12.11 2.46 -19.43
CA LEU A 206 13.03 3.60 -19.40
C LEU A 206 14.44 3.05 -19.23
N ILE A 207 15.33 3.34 -20.17
CA ILE A 207 16.74 2.94 -20.11
C ILE A 207 17.59 4.17 -19.82
N TYR A 208 18.36 4.10 -18.74
CA TYR A 208 19.29 5.13 -18.32
C TYR A 208 20.73 4.65 -18.49
N ASP A 209 21.63 5.55 -18.88
CA ASP A 209 23.07 5.28 -18.83
C ASP A 209 23.62 5.36 -17.39
N TYR A 210 24.92 5.08 -17.23
CA TYR A 210 25.60 5.12 -15.93
C TYR A 210 25.66 6.52 -15.28
N LEU A 211 25.38 7.59 -16.05
CA LEU A 211 25.26 8.96 -15.55
C LEU A 211 23.82 9.32 -15.17
N GLY A 212 22.87 8.38 -15.31
CA GLY A 212 21.46 8.58 -15.04
C GLY A 212 20.71 9.34 -16.14
N ARG A 213 21.29 9.49 -17.34
CA ARG A 213 20.61 10.14 -18.48
C ARG A 213 19.69 9.14 -19.15
N LEU A 214 18.43 9.53 -19.40
CA LEU A 214 17.47 8.71 -20.15
C LEU A 214 17.91 8.62 -21.61
N VAL A 215 18.31 7.43 -22.05
CA VAL A 215 18.79 7.16 -23.42
C VAL A 215 17.75 6.47 -24.29
N LYS A 216 16.77 5.78 -23.70
CA LYS A 216 15.66 5.16 -24.43
C LYS A 216 14.39 5.12 -23.58
N LYS A 217 13.24 5.33 -24.23
CA LYS A 217 11.90 5.18 -23.66
C LYS A 217 11.03 4.40 -24.63
N GLU A 218 10.33 3.37 -24.14
CA GLU A 218 9.50 2.50 -24.97
C GLU A 218 8.23 2.10 -24.21
N SER A 219 7.07 2.17 -24.87
CA SER A 219 5.80 1.73 -24.29
C SER A 219 5.49 0.32 -24.77
N LEU A 220 5.22 -0.58 -23.82
CA LEU A 220 4.87 -1.97 -24.05
C LEU A 220 3.36 -2.12 -23.97
N ASN A 221 2.80 -2.80 -24.96
CA ASN A 221 1.38 -3.15 -25.05
C ASN A 221 1.16 -4.68 -24.95
N THR A 222 2.23 -5.42 -24.66
CA THR A 222 2.28 -6.88 -24.55
C THR A 222 3.11 -7.27 -23.33
N THR A 223 2.88 -8.48 -22.81
CA THR A 223 3.61 -9.01 -21.65
C THR A 223 5.07 -9.30 -21.94
N SER A 224 5.44 -9.48 -23.20
CA SER A 224 6.83 -9.66 -23.64
C SER A 224 7.12 -8.78 -24.85
N SER A 225 8.22 -8.03 -24.81
CA SER A 225 8.61 -7.09 -25.86
C SER A 225 10.12 -7.05 -26.06
N ARG A 226 10.52 -6.93 -27.32
CA ARG A 226 11.91 -6.81 -27.74
C ARG A 226 12.27 -5.35 -27.95
N ILE A 227 13.30 -4.90 -27.24
CA ILE A 227 13.82 -3.53 -27.28
C ILE A 227 15.17 -3.55 -28.00
N GLU A 228 15.24 -2.85 -29.13
CA GLU A 228 16.50 -2.70 -29.88
C GLU A 228 17.50 -1.82 -29.11
N THR A 229 18.74 -2.31 -28.95
CA THR A 229 19.84 -1.65 -28.23
C THR A 229 21.07 -1.41 -29.11
N SER A 230 21.01 -1.81 -30.38
CA SER A 230 22.11 -1.70 -31.36
C SER A 230 22.65 -0.27 -31.56
N ASN A 231 21.83 0.75 -31.30
CA ASN A 231 22.22 2.15 -31.40
C ASN A 231 22.83 2.72 -30.10
N LEU A 232 22.89 1.92 -29.03
CA LEU A 232 23.48 2.32 -27.75
C LEU A 232 24.95 1.89 -27.69
N GLN A 233 25.78 2.69 -27.02
CA GLN A 233 27.19 2.36 -26.83
C GLN A 233 27.33 1.17 -25.86
N LYS A 234 28.40 0.38 -26.02
CA LYS A 234 28.73 -0.68 -25.07
C LYS A 234 28.92 -0.12 -23.67
N GLY A 235 28.44 -0.84 -22.65
CA GLY A 235 28.50 -0.40 -21.26
C GLY A 235 27.32 -0.85 -20.42
N THR A 236 27.23 -0.29 -19.21
CA THR A 236 26.20 -0.63 -18.22
C THR A 236 25.07 0.39 -18.23
N TYR A 237 23.84 -0.11 -18.17
CA TYR A 237 22.61 0.66 -18.17
C TYR A 237 21.68 0.20 -17.05
N ILE A 238 20.80 1.11 -16.62
CA ILE A 238 19.70 0.80 -15.71
C ILE A 238 18.42 0.79 -16.53
N VAL A 239 17.75 -0.36 -16.54
CA VAL A 239 16.43 -0.51 -17.15
C VAL A 239 15.39 -0.41 -16.04
N LYS A 240 14.52 0.59 -16.11
CA LYS A 240 13.37 0.76 -15.22
C LYS A 240 12.09 0.43 -15.99
N VAL A 241 11.26 -0.42 -15.41
CA VAL A 241 9.90 -0.73 -15.88
C VAL A 241 8.93 -0.02 -14.95
N ASP A 242 8.00 0.72 -15.55
CA ASP A 242 6.93 1.45 -14.88
C ASP A 242 5.58 0.98 -15.43
N SER A 243 4.77 0.33 -14.60
CA SER A 243 3.45 -0.20 -14.99
C SER A 243 2.40 0.09 -13.92
N ASP A 244 1.14 -0.18 -14.25
CA ASP A 244 0.02 -0.07 -13.31
C ASP A 244 0.20 -0.95 -12.05
N ASN A 245 1.01 -2.00 -12.15
CA ASN A 245 1.33 -2.91 -11.06
C ASN A 245 2.58 -2.52 -10.26
N GLY A 246 3.29 -1.47 -10.67
CA GLY A 246 4.42 -0.93 -9.92
C GLY A 246 5.66 -0.55 -10.73
N LEU A 247 6.77 -0.43 -10.00
CA LEU A 247 8.10 -0.10 -10.50
C LEU A 247 9.06 -1.24 -10.23
N ALA A 248 9.91 -1.57 -11.21
CA ALA A 248 11.04 -2.46 -11.03
C ALA A 248 12.24 -1.98 -11.86
N SER A 249 13.45 -2.34 -11.44
CA SER A 249 14.67 -2.00 -12.19
C SER A 249 15.66 -3.15 -12.24
N LYS A 250 16.34 -3.33 -13.38
CA LYS A 250 17.43 -4.29 -13.57
C LYS A 250 18.62 -3.66 -14.29
N ILE A 251 19.80 -4.21 -14.04
CA ILE A 251 21.04 -3.79 -14.70
C ILE A 251 21.16 -4.52 -16.04
N LEU A 252 21.36 -3.76 -17.12
CA LEU A 252 21.62 -4.26 -18.47
C LEU A 252 23.08 -4.00 -18.85
N ILE A 253 23.76 -5.01 -19.36
CA ILE A 253 25.12 -4.93 -19.88
C ILE A 253 25.05 -5.04 -21.40
N LEU A 254 25.61 -4.07 -22.12
CA LEU A 254 25.72 -4.08 -23.58
C LEU A 254 27.15 -4.37 -24.03
N ASP A 255 27.31 -5.40 -24.87
CA ASP A 255 28.59 -5.97 -25.36
C ASP A 255 28.77 -5.94 -26.88
#